data_AF-A0A3D4X875-F1
#
_entry.id   AF-A0A3D4X875-F1
#
_cell.length_a   1.000
_cell.length_b   1.000
_cell.length_c   1.000
_cell.angle_alpha   90.00
_cell.angle_beta   90.00
_cell.angle_gamma   90.00
#
_symmetry.space_group_name_H-M   'P 1'
#
loop_
_entity.id
_entity.type
_entity.pdbx_description
1 polymer ?
#
loop_
_entity_poly.entity_id
_entity_poly.type
_entity_poly.pdbx_seq_one_letter_code
_entity_poly.pdbx_strand_id
1 'polypeptide(L)'
;MAYYHIADLFLCMSAHEGFCIPLVEAMHFHIPIIAHASTAVPGTLAGSGVLVYSRDPEIVAETMNAVIENHAYRQEILTGQEARKQQLMPEVLEGQYLKALENILCGLDAKTDKESFHERKEDAYQFSLVHNLFAQMDKFSKYNGKFVVYGAGTVGMKLYKVLKKDGPEKELLLCDSYKAGNYDAEAGCRIISPEEAVKLAKEGTFIISVQDKKVMLEMAAFLLGHGIKKEQIALYDRLNNQIL
;
A
#
# COMPACT_ATOMS: atom_id res chain seq x y z
N MET A 1 -22.32 -1.96 5.38
CA MET A 1 -22.63 -0.87 4.44
C MET A 1 -24.08 -0.42 4.47
N ALA A 2 -25.08 -1.32 4.59
CA ALA A 2 -26.50 -0.93 4.67
C ALA A 2 -26.81 0.13 5.76
N TYR A 3 -26.17 0.06 6.93
CA TYR A 3 -26.41 1.01 8.02
C TYR A 3 -26.01 2.45 7.71
N TYR A 4 -24.96 2.69 6.93
CA TYR A 4 -24.56 4.04 6.53
C TYR A 4 -25.59 4.66 5.58
N HIS A 5 -26.12 3.88 4.63
CA HIS A 5 -27.10 4.38 3.67
C HIS A 5 -28.43 4.84 4.30
N ILE A 6 -28.75 4.38 5.51
CA ILE A 6 -29.99 4.73 6.21
C ILE A 6 -29.75 5.65 7.41
N ALA A 7 -28.50 6.03 7.69
CA ALA A 7 -28.17 6.85 8.85
C ALA A 7 -28.29 8.33 8.52
N ASP A 8 -29.01 9.08 9.37
CA ASP A 8 -29.08 10.53 9.28
C ASP A 8 -27.87 11.24 9.90
N LEU A 9 -27.12 10.53 10.77
CA LEU A 9 -26.01 11.06 11.54
C LEU A 9 -25.08 9.93 12.02
N PHE A 10 -23.77 10.22 12.09
CA PHE A 10 -22.79 9.34 12.70
C PHE A 10 -22.29 9.93 14.02
N LEU A 11 -22.55 9.22 15.13
CA LEU A 11 -22.11 9.62 16.46
C LEU A 11 -20.95 8.74 16.93
N CYS A 12 -19.81 9.35 17.25
CA CYS A 12 -18.65 8.66 17.83
C CYS A 12 -18.36 9.18 19.24
N MET A 13 -18.73 8.42 20.27
CA MET A 13 -18.44 8.77 21.68
C MET A 13 -17.27 8.00 22.27
N SER A 14 -16.41 7.41 21.42
CA SER A 14 -15.24 6.67 21.88
C SER A 14 -14.29 7.55 22.69
N ALA A 15 -13.84 7.04 23.85
CA ALA A 15 -12.89 7.74 24.71
C ALA A 15 -11.44 7.60 24.22
N HIS A 16 -11.13 6.57 23.42
CA HIS A 16 -9.78 6.28 22.96
C HIS A 16 -9.81 5.74 21.52
N GLU A 17 -9.46 6.58 20.56
CA GLU A 17 -9.40 6.24 19.14
C GLU A 17 -8.06 6.64 18.53
N GLY A 18 -7.59 5.80 17.61
CA GLY A 18 -6.56 6.21 16.66
C GLY A 18 -7.18 7.07 15.56
N PHE A 19 -6.79 6.81 14.32
CA PHE A 19 -7.33 7.55 13.17
C PHE A 19 -8.85 7.41 13.00
N CYS A 20 -9.48 6.35 13.52
CA CYS A 20 -10.92 6.11 13.46
C CYS A 20 -11.46 6.09 12.01
N ILE A 21 -11.11 5.04 11.26
CA ILE A 21 -11.58 4.80 9.88
C ILE A 21 -13.10 4.98 9.70
N PRO A 22 -13.98 4.60 10.65
CA PRO A 22 -15.42 4.87 10.54
C PRO A 22 -15.80 6.34 10.29
N LEU A 23 -15.00 7.30 10.76
CA LEU A 23 -15.25 8.73 10.46
C LEU A 23 -15.06 9.01 8.97
N VAL A 24 -14.03 8.44 8.34
CA VAL A 24 -13.77 8.60 6.89
C VAL A 24 -14.84 7.87 6.07
N GLU A 25 -15.29 6.71 6.54
CA GLU A 25 -16.43 6.00 5.93
C GLU A 25 -17.70 6.86 5.98
N ALA A 26 -18.02 7.48 7.12
CA ALA A 26 -19.16 8.38 7.25
C ALA A 26 -19.06 9.60 6.31
N MET A 27 -17.86 10.17 6.14
CA MET A 27 -17.61 11.22 5.13
C MET A 27 -17.92 10.72 3.72
N HIS A 28 -17.48 9.50 3.38
CA HIS A 28 -17.73 8.90 2.07
C HIS A 28 -19.22 8.69 1.78
N PHE A 29 -19.99 8.30 2.80
CA PHE A 29 -21.45 8.14 2.68
C PHE A 29 -22.24 9.44 2.85
N HIS A 30 -21.56 10.59 2.97
CA HIS A 30 -22.19 11.91 3.14
C HIS A 30 -23.10 11.99 4.37
N ILE A 31 -22.66 11.40 5.47
CA ILE A 31 -23.37 11.39 6.75
C ILE A 31 -22.71 12.43 7.68
N PRO A 32 -23.46 13.37 8.27
CA PRO A 32 -22.87 14.37 9.18
C PRO A 32 -22.32 13.69 10.45
N ILE A 33 -21.16 14.12 10.89
CA ILE A 33 -20.42 13.50 12.00
C ILE A 33 -20.46 14.39 13.25
N ILE A 34 -20.83 13.78 14.38
CA ILE A 34 -20.59 14.29 15.72
C ILE A 34 -19.62 13.33 16.42
N ALA A 35 -18.57 13.85 17.03
CA ALA A 35 -17.59 13.01 17.71
C ALA A 35 -17.05 13.62 19.00
N HIS A 36 -16.80 12.77 20.00
CA HIS A 36 -16.14 13.18 21.23
C HIS A 36 -14.70 13.60 20.94
N ALA A 37 -14.33 14.80 21.40
CA ALA A 37 -13.02 15.39 21.20
C ALA A 37 -11.96 14.72 22.09
N SER A 38 -11.56 13.49 21.73
CA SER A 38 -10.53 12.73 22.43
C SER A 38 -9.49 12.19 21.46
N THR A 39 -8.26 12.03 21.93
CA THR A 39 -7.17 11.34 21.20
C THR A 39 -6.98 11.90 19.78
N ALA A 40 -6.97 11.06 18.75
CA ALA A 40 -6.72 11.48 17.37
C ALA A 40 -7.98 11.97 16.64
N VAL A 41 -9.19 11.84 17.21
CA VAL A 41 -10.47 12.22 16.57
C VAL A 41 -10.48 13.67 16.09
N PRO A 42 -10.08 14.70 16.89
CA PRO A 42 -10.02 16.07 16.40
C PRO A 42 -9.08 16.25 15.20
N GLY A 43 -7.97 15.51 15.16
CA GLY A 43 -7.01 15.52 14.06
C GLY A 43 -7.54 14.81 12.81
N THR A 44 -8.29 13.71 12.97
CA THR A 44 -8.95 13.03 11.84
C THR A 44 -9.98 13.95 11.19
N LEU A 45 -10.83 14.59 11.99
CA LEU A 45 -11.85 15.50 11.47
C LEU A 45 -11.26 16.82 10.98
N ALA A 46 -10.23 17.36 11.63
CA ALA A 46 -9.57 18.61 11.21
C ALA A 46 -10.57 19.75 10.90
N GLY A 47 -11.63 19.89 11.70
CA GLY A 47 -12.70 20.88 11.53
C GLY A 47 -13.86 20.43 10.62
N SER A 48 -13.83 19.23 10.06
CA SER A 48 -14.86 18.69 9.17
C SER A 48 -15.98 17.94 9.90
N GLY A 49 -16.34 18.36 11.11
CA GLY A 49 -17.33 17.67 11.93
C GLY A 49 -17.55 18.39 13.24
N VAL A 50 -18.59 18.00 13.97
CA VAL A 50 -18.92 18.63 15.25
C VAL A 50 -18.21 17.89 16.37
N LEU A 51 -17.33 18.61 17.07
CA LEU A 51 -16.59 18.07 18.21
C LEU A 51 -17.34 18.37 19.52
N VAL A 52 -17.66 17.32 20.28
CA VAL A 52 -18.26 17.43 21.62
C VAL A 52 -17.23 17.12 22.71
N TYR A 53 -17.09 18.01 23.67
CA TYR A 53 -16.17 17.84 24.80
C TYR A 53 -16.85 17.24 26.03
N SER A 54 -18.17 17.38 26.13
CA SER A 54 -18.97 16.75 27.18
C SER A 54 -19.29 15.31 26.83
N ARG A 55 -19.44 14.46 27.86
CA ARG A 55 -20.03 13.12 27.75
C ARG A 55 -21.46 13.07 28.31
N ASP A 56 -22.00 14.21 28.69
CA ASP A 56 -23.38 14.35 29.14
C ASP A 56 -24.33 13.98 27.97
N PRO A 57 -25.16 12.94 28.12
CA PRO A 57 -26.11 12.53 27.09
C PRO A 57 -27.08 13.63 26.67
N GLU A 58 -27.45 14.56 27.56
CA GLU A 58 -28.37 15.65 27.24
C GLU A 58 -27.73 16.64 26.26
N ILE A 59 -26.47 17.03 26.52
CA ILE A 59 -25.71 17.92 25.64
C ILE A 59 -25.45 17.25 24.28
N VAL A 60 -25.14 15.95 24.29
CA VAL A 60 -24.93 15.19 23.05
C VAL A 60 -26.22 15.10 22.24
N ALA A 61 -27.35 14.81 22.88
CA ALA A 61 -28.66 14.75 22.22
C ALA A 61 -29.09 16.11 21.64
N GLU A 62 -28.87 17.21 22.38
CA GLU A 62 -29.13 18.56 21.89
C GLU A 62 -28.29 18.87 20.65
N THR A 63 -27.00 18.50 20.68
CA THR A 63 -26.09 18.67 19.54
C THR A 63 -26.54 17.85 18.33
N MET A 64 -26.96 16.60 18.54
CA MET A 64 -27.53 15.75 17.48
C MET A 64 -28.77 16.38 16.87
N ASN A 65 -29.70 16.85 17.70
CA ASN A 65 -30.92 17.50 17.24
C ASN A 65 -30.62 18.76 16.42
N ALA A 66 -29.67 19.59 16.85
CA ALA A 66 -29.27 20.79 16.12
C ALA A 66 -28.70 20.47 14.72
N VAL A 67 -27.89 19.41 14.60
CA VAL A 67 -27.35 18.96 13.30
C VAL A 67 -28.44 18.33 12.41
N ILE A 68 -29.40 17.64 13.01
CA ILE A 68 -30.48 16.98 12.27
C ILE A 68 -31.49 18.02 11.74
N GLU A 69 -31.98 18.91 12.58
CA GLU A 69 -33.07 19.84 12.23
C GLU A 69 -32.59 21.03 11.39
N ASN A 70 -31.33 21.47 11.55
CA ASN A 70 -30.80 22.60 10.81
C ASN A 70 -30.14 22.16 9.49
N HIS A 71 -30.93 22.17 8.41
CA HIS A 71 -30.44 21.83 7.08
C HIS A 71 -29.23 22.63 6.62
N ALA A 72 -29.18 23.94 6.88
CA ALA A 72 -28.07 24.78 6.44
C ALA A 72 -26.77 24.39 7.16
N TYR A 73 -26.84 24.19 8.48
CA TYR A 73 -25.70 23.75 9.28
C TYR A 73 -25.24 22.34 8.90
N ARG A 74 -26.17 21.43 8.62
CA ARG A 74 -25.85 20.10 8.11
C ARG A 74 -25.07 20.17 6.80
N GLN A 75 -25.49 21.01 5.85
CA GLN A 75 -24.80 21.16 4.57
C GLN A 75 -23.40 21.75 4.71
N GLU A 76 -23.19 22.67 5.67
CA GLU A 76 -21.87 23.20 5.99
C GLU A 76 -20.93 22.08 6.48
N ILE A 77 -21.39 21.24 7.40
CA ILE A 77 -20.65 20.08 7.90
C ILE A 77 -20.27 19.15 6.75
N LEU A 78 -21.24 18.79 5.90
CA LEU A 78 -21.01 17.88 4.77
C LEU A 78 -20.02 18.45 3.75
N THR A 79 -20.06 19.76 3.50
CA THR A 79 -19.10 20.45 2.63
C THR A 79 -17.68 20.36 3.20
N GLY A 80 -17.52 20.60 4.50
CA GLY A 80 -16.24 20.42 5.18
C GLY A 80 -15.75 18.97 5.14
N GLN A 81 -16.65 18.00 5.33
CA GLN A 81 -16.34 16.57 5.25
C GLN A 81 -15.89 16.15 3.85
N GLU A 82 -16.49 16.71 2.79
CA GLU A 82 -16.08 16.42 1.42
C GLU A 82 -14.65 16.92 1.16
N ALA A 83 -14.34 18.14 1.59
CA ALA A 83 -12.98 18.69 1.48
C ALA A 83 -11.98 17.86 2.29
N ARG A 84 -12.35 17.42 3.51
CA ARG A 84 -11.48 16.58 4.34
C ARG A 84 -11.27 15.20 3.73
N LYS A 85 -12.32 14.56 3.22
CA LYS A 85 -12.24 13.28 2.52
C LYS A 85 -11.23 13.37 1.37
N GLN A 86 -11.29 14.43 0.56
CA GLN A 86 -10.34 14.64 -0.54
C GLN A 86 -8.88 14.73 -0.06
N GLN A 87 -8.61 15.35 1.08
CA GLN A 87 -7.26 15.40 1.67
C GLN A 87 -6.76 14.04 2.17
N LEU A 88 -7.67 13.13 2.51
CA LEU A 88 -7.38 11.81 3.05
C LEU A 88 -7.36 10.72 1.97
N MET A 89 -7.54 11.07 0.70
CA MET A 89 -7.46 10.11 -0.39
C MET A 89 -6.03 9.55 -0.52
N PRO A 90 -5.88 8.25 -0.83
CA PRO A 90 -4.57 7.61 -0.90
C PRO A 90 -3.56 8.36 -1.78
N GLU A 91 -4.00 8.88 -2.93
CA GLU A 91 -3.16 9.61 -3.89
C GLU A 91 -2.60 10.90 -3.29
N VAL A 92 -3.40 11.59 -2.47
CA VAL A 92 -3.01 12.84 -1.82
C VAL A 92 -2.06 12.56 -0.67
N LEU A 93 -2.36 11.54 0.14
CA LEU A 93 -1.53 11.14 1.26
C LEU A 93 -0.16 10.63 0.78
N GLU A 94 -0.13 9.81 -0.28
CA GLU A 94 1.10 9.33 -0.90
C GLU A 94 2.01 10.49 -1.29
N GLY A 95 1.49 11.50 -2.00
CA GLY A 95 2.27 12.70 -2.34
C GLY A 95 2.82 13.45 -1.12
N GLN A 96 2.05 13.53 -0.03
CA GLN A 96 2.50 14.16 1.22
C GLN A 96 3.61 13.35 1.91
N TYR A 97 3.49 12.02 1.94
CA TYR A 97 4.49 11.14 2.53
C TYR A 97 5.81 11.20 1.76
N LEU A 98 5.76 11.18 0.43
CA LEU A 98 6.96 11.26 -0.40
C LEU A 98 7.68 12.57 -0.23
N LYS A 99 6.95 13.68 -0.25
CA LYS A 99 7.52 14.99 0.03
C LYS A 99 8.17 15.06 1.41
N ALA A 100 7.56 14.45 2.42
CA ALA A 100 8.14 14.40 3.77
C ALA A 100 9.43 13.56 3.80
N LEU A 101 9.45 12.39 3.13
CA LEU A 101 10.63 11.53 3.03
C LEU A 101 11.75 12.21 2.25
N GLU A 102 11.46 12.85 1.12
CA GLU A 102 12.40 13.65 0.34
C GLU A 102 13.04 14.75 1.18
N ASN A 103 12.23 15.52 1.93
CA ASN A 103 12.75 16.56 2.82
C ASN A 103 13.69 16.00 3.90
N ILE A 104 13.38 14.82 4.44
CA ILE A 104 14.25 14.13 5.40
C ILE A 104 15.56 13.72 4.73
N LEU A 105 15.50 13.11 3.55
CA LEU A 105 16.69 12.69 2.79
C LEU A 105 17.57 13.89 2.43
N CYS A 106 17.01 14.97 1.89
CA CYS A 106 17.77 16.20 1.59
C CYS A 106 18.36 16.83 2.87
N GLY A 107 17.64 16.78 3.99
CA GLY A 107 18.12 17.28 5.28
C GLY A 107 19.21 16.40 5.91
N LEU A 108 19.28 15.12 5.53
CA LEU A 108 20.37 14.22 5.88
C LEU A 108 21.59 14.52 5.01
N ASP A 109 21.42 14.69 3.70
CA ASP A 109 22.50 15.03 2.76
C ASP A 109 23.20 16.34 3.16
N ALA A 110 22.43 17.36 3.56
CA ALA A 110 22.95 18.66 4.04
C ALA A 110 23.72 18.57 5.38
N LYS A 111 23.61 17.48 6.14
CA LYS A 111 24.42 17.22 7.34
C LYS A 111 25.67 16.38 7.05
N THR A 112 25.84 15.92 5.81
CA THR A 112 26.94 15.05 5.35
C THR A 112 28.01 15.78 4.54
N ASP A 113 28.14 17.10 4.68
CA ASP A 113 29.32 17.86 4.25
C ASP A 113 30.56 17.57 5.13
N LYS A 114 30.88 16.28 5.31
CA LYS A 114 32.20 15.68 5.53
C LYS A 114 32.11 14.19 5.17
N GLU A 115 32.02 13.88 3.87
CA GLU A 115 32.92 12.97 3.16
C GLU A 115 32.33 12.66 1.79
N SER A 116 33.15 12.95 0.78
CA SER A 116 32.89 12.79 -0.64
C SER A 116 32.46 11.36 -1.02
N PHE A 117 31.30 11.21 -1.66
CA PHE A 117 31.04 10.07 -2.53
C PHE A 117 30.36 10.50 -3.84
N HIS A 118 30.88 9.93 -4.93
CA HIS A 118 30.61 10.25 -6.33
C HIS A 118 29.14 10.14 -6.76
N GLU A 119 28.77 11.06 -7.65
CA GLU A 119 27.56 11.10 -8.48
C GLU A 119 27.12 9.71 -9.00
N ARG A 120 25.84 9.37 -8.80
CA ARG A 120 25.07 8.59 -9.78
C ARG A 120 23.65 9.12 -9.94
N LYS A 121 23.35 9.34 -11.22
CA LYS A 121 22.14 9.79 -11.90
C LYS A 121 20.80 9.42 -11.27
N GLU A 122 19.95 10.45 -11.29
CA GLU A 122 18.49 10.45 -11.30
C GLU A 122 17.89 9.21 -12.00
N ASP A 123 17.04 8.48 -11.28
CA ASP A 123 15.91 7.78 -11.87
C ASP A 123 14.71 7.84 -10.92
N ALA A 124 13.58 8.21 -11.50
CA ALA A 124 12.36 8.68 -10.85
C ALA A 124 11.67 7.62 -9.97
N TYR A 125 11.30 8.00 -8.75
CA TYR A 125 10.33 7.25 -7.95
C TYR A 125 8.92 7.51 -8.49
N GLN A 126 8.53 6.69 -9.46
CA GLN A 126 7.22 6.73 -10.08
C GLN A 126 6.26 5.85 -9.29
N PHE A 127 5.51 6.45 -8.37
CA PHE A 127 4.36 5.78 -7.75
C PHE A 127 3.28 5.63 -8.80
N SER A 128 2.86 4.39 -9.00
CA SER A 128 1.82 4.03 -9.93
C SER A 128 0.85 3.15 -9.17
N LEU A 129 -0.32 3.69 -8.82
CA LEU A 129 -1.50 2.88 -8.54
C LEU A 129 -1.78 2.08 -9.82
N VAL A 130 -1.40 0.80 -9.82
CA VAL A 130 -1.64 -0.07 -10.96
C VAL A 130 -2.42 -1.28 -10.47
N HIS A 131 -3.74 -1.25 -10.66
CA HIS A 131 -4.61 -2.43 -10.58
C HIS A 131 -4.34 -3.45 -11.71
N ASN A 132 -3.18 -3.38 -12.37
CA ASN A 132 -2.79 -4.22 -13.49
C ASN A 132 -1.31 -4.63 -13.35
N LEU A 133 -1.09 -5.72 -12.63
CA LEU A 133 0.22 -6.38 -12.43
C LEU A 133 0.98 -6.56 -13.77
N PHE A 134 0.27 -6.76 -14.87
CA PHE A 134 0.83 -6.88 -16.22
C PHE A 134 1.52 -5.60 -16.70
N ALA A 135 0.90 -4.43 -16.52
CA ALA A 135 1.49 -3.15 -16.91
C ALA A 135 2.75 -2.83 -16.10
N GLN A 136 2.89 -3.38 -14.88
CA GLN A 136 4.11 -3.29 -14.10
C GLN A 136 5.23 -4.18 -14.68
N MET A 137 4.91 -5.33 -15.29
CA MET A 137 5.89 -6.20 -15.94
C MET A 137 6.50 -5.59 -17.21
N ASP A 138 5.79 -4.69 -17.90
CA ASP A 138 6.32 -3.98 -19.05
C ASP A 138 7.50 -3.06 -18.69
N LYS A 139 7.57 -2.56 -17.44
CA LYS A 139 8.76 -1.84 -16.92
C LYS A 139 10.01 -2.73 -16.91
N PHE A 140 9.82 -4.04 -16.81
CA PHE A 140 10.86 -5.06 -16.80
C PHE A 140 11.05 -5.76 -18.15
N SER A 141 10.30 -5.35 -19.19
CA SER A 141 10.41 -5.90 -20.55
C SER A 141 11.81 -5.78 -21.17
N LYS A 142 12.64 -4.85 -20.66
CA LYS A 142 14.06 -4.67 -21.00
C LYS A 142 14.97 -5.86 -20.62
N TYR A 143 14.48 -6.83 -19.84
CA TYR A 143 15.25 -7.96 -19.30
C TYR A 143 14.85 -9.32 -19.91
N ASN A 144 14.96 -9.40 -21.24
CA ASN A 144 14.83 -10.63 -22.06
C ASN A 144 13.53 -11.44 -21.84
N GLY A 145 12.54 -10.84 -21.19
CA GLY A 145 11.22 -11.41 -20.94
C GLY A 145 11.13 -12.58 -19.95
N LYS A 146 12.22 -13.10 -19.39
CA LYS A 146 12.13 -14.21 -18.42
C LYS A 146 11.79 -13.69 -17.01
N PHE A 147 10.84 -14.32 -16.34
CA PHE A 147 10.45 -13.96 -14.99
C PHE A 147 10.63 -15.15 -14.04
N VAL A 148 11.13 -14.88 -12.84
CA VAL A 148 11.32 -15.87 -11.79
C VAL A 148 10.54 -15.42 -10.57
N VAL A 149 9.61 -16.22 -10.08
CA VAL A 149 8.96 -15.99 -8.78
C VAL A 149 9.68 -16.80 -7.72
N TYR A 150 10.20 -16.14 -6.68
CA TYR A 150 10.81 -16.80 -5.53
C TYR A 150 9.80 -16.93 -4.38
N GLY A 151 9.66 -18.16 -3.87
CA GLY A 151 8.80 -18.55 -2.76
C GLY A 151 7.55 -19.29 -3.22
N ALA A 152 7.57 -20.62 -3.23
CA ALA A 152 6.46 -21.48 -3.64
C ALA A 152 5.46 -21.74 -2.48
N GLY A 153 5.26 -20.73 -1.62
CA GLY A 153 4.18 -20.69 -0.62
C GLY A 153 2.86 -20.22 -1.23
N THR A 154 1.83 -20.03 -0.41
CA THR A 154 0.50 -19.59 -0.87
C THR A 154 0.55 -18.29 -1.68
N VAL A 155 1.37 -17.33 -1.23
CA VAL A 155 1.50 -16.00 -1.87
C VAL A 155 2.15 -16.10 -3.25
N GLY A 156 3.35 -16.71 -3.33
CA GLY A 156 4.06 -16.82 -4.60
C GLY A 156 3.39 -17.76 -5.59
N MET A 157 2.70 -18.81 -5.14
CA MET A 157 1.89 -19.65 -6.02
C MET A 157 0.71 -18.90 -6.62
N LYS A 158 0.02 -18.07 -5.82
CA LYS A 158 -1.05 -17.20 -6.32
C LYS A 158 -0.52 -16.23 -7.37
N LEU A 159 0.61 -15.57 -7.08
CA LEU A 159 1.29 -14.67 -8.01
C LEU A 159 1.65 -15.41 -9.31
N TYR A 160 2.32 -16.56 -9.21
CA TYR A 160 2.73 -17.37 -10.35
C TYR A 160 1.55 -17.74 -11.26
N LYS A 161 0.42 -18.17 -10.69
CA LYS A 161 -0.79 -18.51 -11.45
C LYS A 161 -1.39 -17.30 -12.17
N VAL A 162 -1.42 -16.13 -11.53
CA VAL A 162 -1.88 -14.88 -12.16
C VAL A 162 -0.97 -14.52 -13.33
N LEU A 163 0.34 -14.54 -13.12
CA LEU A 163 1.34 -14.24 -14.15
C LEU A 163 1.32 -15.26 -15.30
N LYS A 164 1.03 -16.54 -15.02
CA LYS A 164 0.95 -17.59 -16.05
C LYS A 164 -0.31 -17.49 -16.90
N LYS A 165 -1.44 -17.06 -16.31
CA LYS A 165 -2.73 -16.99 -17.01
C LYS A 165 -2.86 -15.72 -17.85
N ASP A 166 -2.45 -14.60 -17.28
CA ASP A 166 -2.71 -13.27 -17.85
C ASP A 166 -1.42 -12.60 -18.37
N GLY A 167 -0.26 -13.28 -18.25
CA GLY A 167 1.04 -12.78 -18.71
C GLY A 167 1.33 -13.03 -20.20
N PRO A 168 2.34 -12.34 -20.75
CA PRO A 168 2.81 -12.58 -22.12
C PRO A 168 3.37 -14.02 -22.27
N GLU A 169 3.51 -14.54 -23.51
CA GLU A 169 4.15 -15.84 -23.84
C GLU A 169 5.65 -15.88 -23.46
N LYS A 170 5.94 -15.72 -22.18
CA LYS A 170 7.26 -15.50 -21.62
C LYS A 170 7.59 -16.64 -20.65
N GLU A 171 8.87 -17.02 -20.60
CA GLU A 171 9.35 -18.09 -19.72
C GLU A 171 9.22 -17.66 -18.24
N LEU A 172 8.24 -18.25 -17.54
CA LEU A 172 7.97 -18.01 -16.12
C LEU A 172 8.43 -19.22 -15.28
N LEU A 173 9.41 -18.98 -14.41
CA LEU A 173 9.97 -19.96 -13.50
C LEU A 173 9.46 -19.73 -12.07
N LEU A 174 9.31 -20.82 -11.31
CA LEU A 174 9.00 -20.79 -9.88
C LEU A 174 10.16 -21.44 -9.14
N CYS A 175 10.77 -20.72 -8.19
CA CYS A 175 11.84 -21.24 -7.38
C CYS A 175 11.58 -21.11 -5.89
N ASP A 176 12.14 -22.03 -5.11
CA ASP A 176 11.99 -22.07 -3.65
C ASP A 176 13.15 -22.85 -3.05
N SER A 177 13.71 -22.35 -1.94
CA SER A 177 14.87 -22.98 -1.29
C SER A 177 14.56 -24.34 -0.64
N TYR A 178 13.30 -24.60 -0.29
CA TYR A 178 12.89 -25.80 0.44
C TYR A 178 12.03 -26.76 -0.41
N LYS A 179 11.35 -26.25 -1.43
CA LYS A 179 10.47 -27.03 -2.31
C LYS A 179 11.09 -27.37 -3.66
N ALA A 180 12.36 -27.04 -3.89
CA ALA A 180 13.07 -27.39 -5.12
C ALA A 180 13.01 -28.90 -5.42
N GLY A 181 12.77 -29.25 -6.69
CA GLY A 181 12.59 -30.62 -7.15
C GLY A 181 11.14 -31.11 -7.17
N ASN A 182 10.23 -30.44 -6.46
CA ASN A 182 8.81 -30.75 -6.52
C ASN A 182 8.16 -30.25 -7.82
N TYR A 183 7.06 -30.90 -8.21
CA TYR A 183 6.21 -30.46 -9.32
C TYR A 183 4.84 -30.07 -8.77
N ASP A 184 4.36 -28.87 -9.14
CA ASP A 184 3.01 -28.43 -8.82
C ASP A 184 2.09 -28.78 -9.99
N ALA A 185 1.20 -29.75 -9.78
CA ALA A 185 0.29 -30.23 -10.82
C ALA A 185 -0.80 -29.22 -11.19
N GLU A 186 -1.20 -28.35 -10.25
CA GLU A 186 -2.27 -27.37 -10.45
C GLU A 186 -1.75 -26.16 -11.24
N ALA A 187 -0.55 -25.69 -10.92
CA ALA A 187 0.13 -24.65 -11.66
C ALA A 187 0.85 -25.19 -12.91
N GLY A 188 1.03 -26.50 -13.04
CA GLY A 188 1.70 -27.16 -14.16
C GLY A 188 3.15 -26.69 -14.32
N CYS A 189 3.91 -26.63 -13.22
CA CYS A 189 5.29 -26.14 -13.21
C CYS A 189 6.17 -26.92 -12.24
N ARG A 190 7.46 -27.05 -12.58
CA ARG A 190 8.48 -27.56 -11.67
C ARG A 190 9.00 -26.42 -10.80
N ILE A 191 9.15 -26.69 -9.51
CA ILE A 191 9.82 -25.79 -8.58
C ILE A 191 11.31 -26.08 -8.64
N ILE A 192 12.11 -25.09 -9.01
CA ILE A 192 13.57 -25.19 -9.15
C ILE A 192 14.29 -24.54 -7.96
N SER A 193 15.58 -24.82 -7.81
CA SER A 193 16.39 -24.15 -6.78
C SER A 193 16.75 -22.72 -7.18
N PRO A 194 17.09 -21.82 -6.23
CA PRO A 194 17.64 -20.50 -6.53
C PRO A 194 18.85 -20.53 -7.48
N GLU A 195 19.77 -21.49 -7.32
CA GLU A 195 20.96 -21.65 -8.16
C GLU A 195 20.60 -22.05 -9.59
N GLU A 196 19.62 -22.95 -9.75
CA GLU A 196 19.10 -23.34 -11.07
C GLU A 196 18.39 -22.16 -11.74
N ALA A 197 17.60 -21.39 -10.98
CA ALA A 197 16.91 -20.20 -11.50
C ALA A 197 17.88 -19.13 -12.01
N VAL A 198 18.98 -18.87 -11.29
CA VAL A 198 20.01 -17.93 -11.73
C VAL A 198 20.70 -18.39 -13.03
N LYS A 199 20.92 -19.69 -13.19
CA LYS A 199 21.50 -20.24 -14.44
C LYS A 199 20.56 -20.09 -15.63
N LEU A 200 19.27 -20.34 -15.43
CA LEU A 200 18.25 -20.34 -16.50
C LEU A 200 17.77 -18.93 -16.89
N ALA A 201 17.81 -17.99 -15.94
CA ALA A 201 17.25 -16.65 -16.07
C ALA A 201 18.22 -15.55 -15.64
N LYS A 202 19.52 -15.69 -15.98
CA LYS A 202 20.57 -14.71 -15.62
C LYS A 202 20.25 -13.27 -16.05
N GLU A 203 19.60 -13.11 -17.20
CA GLU A 203 19.16 -11.82 -17.75
C GLU A 203 17.68 -11.49 -17.45
N GLY A 204 17.00 -12.35 -16.68
CA GLY A 204 15.58 -12.19 -16.36
C GLY A 204 15.33 -11.33 -15.11
N THR A 205 14.07 -11.20 -14.76
CA THR A 205 13.59 -10.49 -13.56
C THR A 205 13.18 -11.47 -12.46
N PHE A 206 13.67 -11.24 -11.25
CA PHE A 206 13.42 -12.05 -10.06
C PHE A 206 12.46 -11.32 -9.13
N ILE A 207 11.29 -11.90 -8.89
CA ILE A 207 10.24 -11.37 -8.04
C ILE A 207 10.22 -12.17 -6.73
N ILE A 208 10.60 -11.53 -5.62
CA ILE A 208 10.62 -12.14 -4.29
C ILE A 208 9.23 -12.00 -3.65
N SER A 209 8.54 -13.12 -3.43
CA SER A 209 7.17 -13.12 -2.89
C SER A 209 7.05 -13.44 -1.40
N VAL A 210 8.17 -13.82 -0.78
CA VAL A 210 8.24 -14.15 0.65
C VAL A 210 8.10 -12.88 1.50
N GLN A 211 7.26 -12.96 2.53
CA GLN A 211 6.94 -11.83 3.40
C GLN A 211 7.85 -11.72 4.63
N ASP A 212 8.58 -12.80 4.94
CA ASP A 212 9.59 -12.78 5.99
C ASP A 212 10.78 -11.91 5.55
N LYS A 213 11.06 -10.85 6.32
CA LYS A 213 12.10 -9.86 5.99
C LYS A 213 13.50 -10.48 5.93
N LYS A 214 13.79 -11.45 6.79
CA LYS A 214 15.10 -12.09 6.84
C LYS A 214 15.32 -12.93 5.59
N VAL A 215 14.35 -13.77 5.24
CA VAL A 215 14.40 -14.61 4.03
C VAL A 215 14.46 -13.76 2.75
N MET A 216 13.72 -12.66 2.71
CA MET A 216 13.77 -11.70 1.60
C MET A 216 15.16 -11.09 1.41
N LEU A 217 15.78 -10.60 2.49
CA LEU A 217 17.13 -10.02 2.44
C LEU A 217 18.20 -11.05 2.08
N GLU A 218 18.10 -12.27 2.63
CA GLU A 218 18.99 -13.37 2.30
C GLU A 218 18.91 -13.73 0.80
N MET A 219 17.69 -13.79 0.25
CA MET A 219 17.51 -14.06 -1.18
C MET A 219 18.01 -12.92 -2.06
N ALA A 220 17.74 -11.66 -1.70
CA ALA A 220 18.25 -10.52 -2.44
C ALA A 220 19.79 -10.49 -2.46
N ALA A 221 20.43 -10.75 -1.31
CA ALA A 221 21.87 -10.86 -1.20
C ALA A 221 22.42 -12.04 -2.03
N PHE A 222 21.74 -13.19 -2.01
CA PHE A 222 22.10 -14.35 -2.84
C PHE A 222 22.08 -14.00 -4.33
N LEU A 223 21.04 -13.34 -4.82
CA LEU A 223 20.91 -12.96 -6.24
C LEU A 223 22.02 -12.00 -6.66
N LEU A 224 22.29 -10.96 -5.85
CA LEU A 224 23.38 -10.01 -6.09
C LEU A 224 24.75 -10.73 -6.11
N GLY A 225 24.97 -11.66 -5.19
CA GLY A 225 26.19 -12.47 -5.12
C GLY A 225 26.42 -13.37 -6.33
N HIS A 226 25.37 -13.72 -7.08
CA HIS A 226 25.46 -14.50 -8.31
C HIS A 226 25.37 -13.64 -9.59
N GLY A 227 25.52 -12.32 -9.48
CA GLY A 227 25.64 -11.40 -10.61
C GLY A 227 24.32 -10.95 -11.22
N ILE A 228 23.19 -11.16 -10.52
CA ILE A 228 21.92 -10.52 -10.85
C ILE A 228 21.99 -9.06 -10.40
N LYS A 229 21.66 -8.11 -11.27
CA LYS A 229 21.72 -6.70 -10.94
C LYS A 229 20.52 -6.28 -10.09
N LYS A 230 20.65 -5.21 -9.31
CA LYS A 230 19.58 -4.70 -8.44
C LYS A 230 18.30 -4.42 -9.23
N GLU A 231 18.43 -3.91 -10.46
CA GLU A 231 17.29 -3.54 -11.32
C GLU A 231 16.53 -4.75 -11.88
N GLN A 232 17.10 -5.95 -11.74
CA GLN A 232 16.47 -7.22 -12.08
C GLN A 232 15.73 -7.84 -10.89
N ILE A 233 15.84 -7.28 -9.69
CA ILE A 233 15.21 -7.82 -8.48
C ILE A 233 14.03 -6.93 -8.12
N ALA A 234 12.87 -7.55 -7.95
CA ALA A 234 11.63 -6.90 -7.55
C ALA A 234 11.02 -7.61 -6.34
N LEU A 235 10.24 -6.89 -5.54
CA LEU A 235 9.58 -7.41 -4.35
C LEU A 235 8.07 -7.46 -4.58
N TYR A 236 7.42 -8.54 -4.18
CA TYR A 236 5.96 -8.63 -4.27
C TYR A 236 5.28 -8.25 -2.96
N ASP A 237 4.53 -7.16 -3.01
CA ASP A 237 3.68 -6.68 -1.95
C ASP A 237 2.29 -7.34 -2.07
N ARG A 238 2.04 -8.32 -1.20
CA ARG A 238 0.77 -9.05 -1.20
C ARG A 238 -0.42 -8.22 -0.74
N LEU A 239 -0.20 -7.15 0.05
CA LEU A 239 -1.28 -6.36 0.63
C LEU A 239 -1.91 -5.48 -0.44
N ASN A 240 -1.05 -4.94 -1.32
CA ASN A 240 -1.46 -4.06 -2.42
C ASN A 240 -1.46 -4.76 -3.78
N ASN A 241 -1.08 -6.05 -3.83
CA ASN A 241 -1.05 -6.88 -5.03
C ASN A 241 -0.20 -6.26 -6.16
N GLN A 242 1.01 -5.81 -5.81
CA GLN A 242 1.93 -5.07 -6.68
C GLN A 242 3.38 -5.58 -6.61
N ILE A 243 4.12 -5.36 -7.70
CA ILE A 243 5.57 -5.60 -7.79
C ILE A 243 6.29 -4.26 -7.60
N LEU A 244 7.12 -4.19 -6.56
CA LEU A 244 7.94 -3.06 -6.14
C LEU A 244 9.37 -3.19 -6.67
#